data_AF-A0A661TW99-F1
#
_entry.id   AF-A0A661TW99-F1
#
_cell.length_a   1.000
_cell.length_b   1.000
_cell.length_c   1.000
_cell.angle_alpha   90.00
_cell.angle_beta   90.00
_cell.angle_gamma   90.00
#
_symmetry.space_group_name_H-M   'P 1'
#
loop_
_entity.id
_entity.type
_entity.pdbx_description
1 polymer ?
#
loop_
_entity_poly.entity_id
_entity_poly.type
_entity_poly.pdbx_seq_one_letter_code
_entity_poly.pdbx_strand_id
1 'polypeptide(L)'
;MADVIESIKASRGQKLSCKGWVQEAAMRMLMNNLDPDVAEIPEELVVYGGRGKAARNWEAYHSIVDTLKRLRDDETLLVQSGKPVAVFRTHPDAPRVLIANSLLV
;
A
#
# COMPACT_ATOMS: atom_id res chain seq x y z
N MET A 1 -19.26 11.25 13.19
CA MET A 1 -19.01 9.96 13.86
C MET A 1 -17.59 9.59 13.51
N ALA A 2 -16.69 9.48 14.50
CA ALA A 2 -15.35 9.01 14.23
C ALA A 2 -15.47 7.56 13.76
N ASP A 3 -15.28 7.32 12.47
CA ASP A 3 -15.13 5.97 11.95
C ASP A 3 -14.03 5.31 12.78
N VAL A 4 -14.37 4.23 13.48
CA VAL A 4 -13.41 3.43 14.20
C VAL A 4 -12.41 2.95 13.15
N ILE A 5 -11.21 3.54 13.16
CA ILE A 5 -10.13 3.11 12.28
C ILE A 5 -9.80 1.70 12.72
N GLU A 6 -10.23 0.73 11.92
CA GLU A 6 -9.95 -0.67 12.15
C GLU A 6 -8.43 -0.84 12.29
N SER A 7 -8.00 -1.51 13.36
CA SER A 7 -6.58 -1.76 13.59
C SER A 7 -6.00 -2.53 12.41
N ILE A 8 -5.14 -1.87 11.63
CA ILE A 8 -4.53 -2.47 10.45
C ILE A 8 -3.44 -3.41 10.92
N LYS A 9 -3.52 -4.68 10.50
CA LYS A 9 -2.44 -5.65 10.67
C LYS A 9 -2.24 -6.43 9.39
N ALA A 10 -0.99 -6.66 9.04
CA ALA A 10 -0.66 -7.44 7.86
C ALA A 10 -1.14 -8.90 8.01
N SER A 11 -1.77 -9.43 6.96
CA SER A 11 -2.21 -10.82 6.93
C SER A 11 -1.03 -11.78 7.16
N ARG A 12 -1.29 -12.89 7.86
CA ARG A 12 -0.30 -13.91 8.23
C ARG A 12 -0.64 -15.25 7.57
N GLY A 13 0.34 -16.15 7.49
CA GLY A 13 0.18 -17.48 6.91
C GLY A 13 0.16 -17.50 5.38
N GLN A 14 -0.20 -18.65 4.81
CA GLN A 14 -0.05 -18.96 3.38
C GLN A 14 -1.25 -18.57 2.51
N LYS A 15 -2.39 -18.20 3.11
CA LYS A 15 -3.59 -17.81 2.36
C LYS A 15 -3.38 -16.44 1.71
N LEU A 16 -3.59 -16.36 0.40
CA LEU A 16 -3.50 -15.13 -0.38
C LEU A 16 -4.84 -14.39 -0.42
N SER A 17 -4.76 -13.06 -0.46
CA SER A 17 -5.87 -12.15 -0.78
C SER A 17 -5.67 -11.48 -2.15
N CYS A 18 -4.42 -11.36 -2.61
CA CYS A 18 -4.06 -10.93 -3.96
C CYS A 18 -3.94 -12.10 -4.94
N LYS A 19 -3.82 -11.79 -6.24
CA LYS A 19 -3.66 -12.80 -7.32
C LYS A 19 -2.34 -13.57 -7.29
N GLY A 20 -1.31 -13.01 -6.66
CA GLY A 20 0.02 -13.60 -6.58
C GLY A 20 0.80 -13.12 -5.36
N TRP A 21 1.90 -13.82 -5.06
CA TRP A 21 2.72 -13.54 -3.88
C TRP A 21 3.41 -12.17 -3.94
N VAL A 22 3.76 -11.67 -5.12
CA VAL A 22 4.45 -10.37 -5.26
C VAL A 22 3.51 -9.22 -4.89
N GLN A 23 2.25 -9.29 -5.34
CA GLN A 23 1.21 -8.31 -4.99
C GLN A 23 0.81 -8.44 -3.52
N GLU A 24 0.67 -9.67 -3.02
CA GLU A 24 0.38 -9.93 -1.60
C GLU A 24 1.50 -9.37 -0.70
N ALA A 25 2.76 -9.56 -1.09
CA ALA A 25 3.90 -9.03 -0.35
C ALA A 25 3.84 -7.50 -0.26
N ALA A 26 3.60 -6.81 -1.38
CA ALA A 26 3.44 -5.36 -1.37
C ALA A 26 2.29 -4.90 -0.46
N MET A 27 1.15 -5.59 -0.51
CA MET A 27 -0.01 -5.29 0.33
C MET A 27 0.29 -5.52 1.81
N ARG A 28 0.89 -6.67 2.17
CA ARG A 28 1.27 -6.99 3.55
C ARG A 28 2.29 -6.00 4.09
N MET A 29 3.28 -5.59 3.30
CA MET A 29 4.26 -4.60 3.75
C MET A 29 3.64 -3.21 3.94
N LEU A 30 2.71 -2.80 3.07
CA LEU A 30 1.92 -1.58 3.28
C LEU A 30 1.13 -1.64 4.60
N MET A 31 0.43 -2.74 4.85
CA MET A 31 -0.34 -2.93 6.09
C MET A 31 0.58 -3.00 7.33
N ASN A 32 1.75 -3.63 7.22
CA ASN A 32 2.70 -3.74 8.31
C ASN A 32 3.27 -2.38 8.73
N ASN A 33 3.48 -1.46 7.78
CA ASN A 33 3.86 -0.09 8.08
C ASN A 33 2.81 0.67 8.90
N LEU A 34 1.57 0.16 8.99
CA LEU A 34 0.48 0.77 9.75
C LEU A 34 0.01 -0.11 10.91
N ASP A 35 0.75 -1.16 11.24
CA ASP A 35 0.48 -1.97 12.43
C ASP A 35 0.69 -1.11 13.68
N PRO A 36 -0.25 -1.09 14.66
CA PRO A 36 -0.08 -0.32 15.90
C PRO A 36 1.17 -0.70 16.70
N ASP A 37 1.70 -1.91 16.50
CA ASP A 37 2.94 -2.34 17.14
C ASP A 37 4.20 -1.85 16.38
N VAL A 38 4.03 -1.15 15.24
CA VAL A 38 5.11 -0.72 14.32
C VAL A 38 5.09 0.80 14.07
N ALA A 39 3.93 1.37 13.78
CA ALA A 39 3.77 2.78 13.40
C ALA A 39 3.69 3.71 14.61
N GLU A 40 4.21 4.94 14.49
CA GLU A 40 4.09 5.96 15.53
C GLU A 40 2.66 6.48 15.72
N ILE A 41 1.94 6.79 14.63
CA ILE A 41 0.56 7.32 14.66
C ILE A 41 -0.25 6.71 13.48
N PRO A 42 -0.62 5.41 13.55
CA PRO A 42 -1.24 4.68 12.43
C PRO A 42 -2.59 5.27 11.98
N GLU A 43 -3.37 5.85 12.87
CA GLU A 43 -4.65 6.52 12.58
C GLU A 43 -4.50 7.74 11.65
N GLU A 44 -3.32 8.35 11.64
CA GLU A 44 -2.95 9.44 10.74
C GLU A 44 -2.14 8.98 9.53
N LEU A 45 -1.97 7.65 9.37
CA LEU A 45 -1.11 6.98 8.40
C LEU A 45 0.39 7.25 8.60
N VAL A 46 0.80 7.84 9.73
CA VAL A 46 2.19 8.18 10.02
C VAL A 46 2.93 6.95 10.55
N VAL A 47 3.99 6.57 9.85
CA VAL A 47 4.83 5.42 10.19
C VAL A 47 5.91 5.85 11.18
N TYR A 48 6.75 6.81 10.80
CA TYR A 48 7.80 7.37 11.64
C TYR A 48 8.31 8.70 11.06
N GLY A 49 9.20 9.38 11.80
CA GLY A 49 9.92 10.55 11.28
C GLY A 49 9.03 11.79 11.15
N GLY A 50 8.11 11.96 12.09
CA GLY A 50 7.21 13.12 12.18
C GLY A 50 6.06 13.08 11.18
N ARG A 51 6.33 13.25 9.88
CA ARG A 51 5.28 13.31 8.82
C ARG A 51 5.44 12.23 7.75
N GLY A 52 6.29 11.23 7.97
CA GLY A 52 6.47 10.11 7.05
C GLY A 52 5.24 9.20 7.04
N LYS A 53 4.43 9.26 5.98
CA LYS A 53 3.18 8.48 5.85
C LYS A 53 3.28 7.29 4.90
N ALA A 54 2.52 6.23 5.17
CA ALA A 54 2.43 5.05 4.30
C ALA A 54 1.59 5.30 3.03
N ALA A 55 0.56 6.15 3.14
CA ALA A 55 -0.29 6.60 2.04
C ALA A 55 -0.67 8.07 2.22
N ARG A 56 -1.16 8.73 1.16
CA ARG A 56 -1.47 10.17 1.20
C ARG A 56 -2.60 10.49 2.19
N ASN A 57 -3.63 9.67 2.16
CA ASN A 57 -4.85 9.75 2.96
C ASN A 57 -5.55 8.38 2.93
N TRP A 58 -6.63 8.23 3.70
CA TRP A 58 -7.36 6.97 3.82
C TRP A 58 -7.96 6.49 2.50
N GLU A 59 -8.54 7.38 1.70
CA GLU A 59 -9.04 7.06 0.36
C GLU A 59 -7.95 6.44 -0.54
N ALA A 60 -6.75 7.04 -0.53
CA ALA A 60 -5.61 6.52 -1.27
C ALA A 60 -5.13 5.17 -0.74
N TYR A 61 -5.08 4.98 0.59
CA TYR A 61 -4.73 3.71 1.21
C TYR A 61 -5.66 2.59 0.74
N HIS A 62 -6.98 2.77 0.87
CA HIS A 62 -7.96 1.77 0.44
C HIS A 62 -7.86 1.50 -1.06
N SER A 63 -7.68 2.55 -1.87
CA SER A 63 -7.48 2.42 -3.32
C SER A 63 -6.22 1.63 -3.68
N ILE A 64 -5.12 1.77 -2.91
CA ILE A 64 -3.90 0.97 -3.12
C ILE A 64 -4.18 -0.49 -2.79
N VAL A 65 -4.79 -0.78 -1.64
CA VAL A 65 -5.12 -2.15 -1.20
C VAL A 65 -6.01 -2.84 -2.23
N ASP A 66 -7.08 -2.19 -2.67
CA ASP A 66 -8.00 -2.76 -3.66
C ASP A 66 -7.34 -2.96 -5.02
N THR A 67 -6.44 -2.05 -5.41
CA THR A 67 -5.67 -2.19 -6.64
C THR A 67 -4.70 -3.37 -6.57
N LEU A 68 -3.97 -3.54 -5.46
CA LEU A 68 -3.05 -4.66 -5.26
C LEU A 68 -3.78 -6.02 -5.25
N LYS A 69 -4.99 -6.10 -4.69
CA LYS A 69 -5.80 -7.33 -4.72
C LYS A 69 -6.14 -7.78 -6.14
N ARG A 70 -6.42 -6.85 -7.06
CA ARG A 70 -6.81 -7.15 -8.45
C ARG A 70 -5.66 -7.12 -9.47
N LEU A 71 -4.50 -6.58 -9.11
CA LEU A 71 -3.34 -6.38 -10.00
C LEU A 71 -2.85 -7.72 -10.57
N ARG A 72 -2.66 -7.80 -11.89
CA ARG A 72 -2.16 -8.99 -12.58
C ARG A 72 -0.63 -9.08 -12.52
N ASP A 73 -0.11 -10.24 -12.90
CA ASP A 73 1.34 -10.49 -12.95
C ASP A 73 2.03 -9.78 -14.12
N ASP A 74 1.30 -9.27 -15.10
CA ASP A 74 1.82 -8.47 -16.21
C ASP A 74 1.41 -7.00 -16.10
N GLU A 75 1.11 -6.52 -14.90
CA GLU A 75 0.72 -5.12 -14.63
C GLU A 75 1.61 -4.47 -13.57
N THR A 76 1.74 -3.14 -13.67
CA THR A 76 2.50 -2.31 -12.72
C THR A 76 1.61 -1.16 -12.22
N LEU A 77 1.46 -1.07 -10.91
CA LEU A 77 0.82 0.05 -10.21
C LEU A 77 1.81 1.21 -10.06
N LEU A 78 1.38 2.42 -10.43
CA LEU A 78 2.10 3.66 -10.16
C LEU A 78 1.53 4.36 -8.92
N VAL A 79 2.39 4.61 -7.93
CA VAL A 79 2.07 5.36 -6.73
C VAL A 79 2.85 6.67 -6.72
N GLN A 80 2.14 7.80 -6.77
CA GLN A 80 2.71 9.14 -6.74
C GLN A 80 2.39 9.80 -5.41
N SER A 81 3.41 10.13 -4.61
CA SER A 81 3.28 10.74 -3.27
C SER A 81 2.14 10.11 -2.47
N GLY A 82 2.20 8.78 -2.31
CA GLY A 82 1.22 7.98 -1.57
C GLY A 82 -0.17 7.85 -2.19
N LYS A 83 -0.38 8.21 -3.47
CA LYS A 83 -1.66 8.06 -4.20
C LYS A 83 -1.50 7.06 -5.36
N PRO A 84 -2.38 6.06 -5.51
CA PRO A 84 -2.39 5.20 -6.69
C PRO A 84 -2.94 5.99 -7.88
N VAL A 85 -2.11 6.24 -8.90
CA VAL A 85 -2.48 7.14 -10.02
C VAL A 85 -2.76 6.40 -11.32
N ALA A 86 -2.18 5.22 -11.53
CA ALA A 86 -2.40 4.43 -12.74
C ALA A 86 -2.00 2.97 -12.55
N VAL A 87 -2.53 2.11 -13.41
CA VAL A 87 -2.03 0.75 -13.64
C VAL A 87 -1.77 0.62 -15.13
N PHE A 88 -0.57 0.18 -15.49
CA PHE A 88 -0.20 -0.09 -16.88
C PHE A 88 0.17 -1.56 -17.05
N ARG A 89 -0.11 -2.11 -18.23
CA ARG A 89 0.42 -3.41 -18.61
C ARG A 89 1.92 -3.28 -18.88
N THR A 90 2.69 -4.20 -18.32
CA THR A 90 4.14 -4.34 -18.49
C THR A 90 4.45 -5.79 -18.88
N HIS A 91 5.21 -6.53 -18.10
CA HIS A 91 5.55 -7.94 -18.31
C HIS A 91 5.84 -8.63 -16.96
N PRO A 92 5.84 -9.97 -16.89
CA PRO A 92 6.02 -10.72 -15.63
C PRO A 92 7.25 -10.33 -14.81
N ASP A 93 8.38 -10.04 -15.45
CA ASP A 93 9.63 -9.68 -14.75
C ASP A 93 9.73 -8.19 -14.35
N ALA A 94 8.74 -7.36 -14.69
CA ALA A 94 8.71 -5.96 -14.28
C ALA A 94 8.32 -5.82 -12.79
N PRO A 95 8.68 -4.71 -12.12
CA PRO A 95 8.15 -4.40 -10.80
C PRO A 95 6.61 -4.31 -10.80
N ARG A 96 5.97 -4.87 -9.77
CA ARG A 96 4.51 -4.75 -9.59
C ARG A 96 4.08 -3.37 -9.11
N VAL A 97 4.96 -2.63 -8.44
CA VAL A 97 4.69 -1.28 -7.94
C VAL A 97 5.90 -0.39 -8.21
N LEU A 98 5.66 0.79 -8.78
CA LEU A 98 6.64 1.87 -8.88
C LEU A 98 6.17 3.05 -8.04
N ILE A 99 7.06 3.59 -7.19
CA ILE A 99 6.73 4.61 -6.20
C ILE A 99 7.63 5.82 -6.40
N ALA A 100 7.04 7.00 -6.52
CA ALA A 100 7.73 8.28 -6.52
C ALA A 100 7.06 9.22 -5.52
N ASN A 101 7.70 9.46 -4.38
CA ASN A 101 7.17 10.27 -3.29
C ASN A 101 8.00 11.55 -3.11
N SER A 102 7.30 12.68 -2.94
CA SER A 102 7.90 13.96 -2.50
C SER A 102 8.97 14.55 -3.43
N LEU A 103 8.96 14.18 -4.71
CA LEU A 103 9.79 14.84 -5.72
C LEU A 103 9.26 16.26 -6.00
N LEU A 104 10.17 17.23 -6.01
CA LEU A 104 9.91 18.65 -6.29
C LEU A 104 10.83 19.10 -7.45
N VAL A 105 10.48 20.22 -8.09
CA VAL A 105 11.25 20.82 -9.20
C VAL A 105 12.50 21.53 -8.69
#